data_AF-A0A260BHK8-F1
#
_entry.id   AF-A0A260BHK8-F1
#
_cell.length_a   1.000
_cell.length_b   1.000
_cell.length_c   1.000
_cell.angle_alpha   90.00
_cell.angle_beta   90.00
_cell.angle_gamma   90.00
#
_symmetry.space_group_name_H-M   'P 1'
#
loop_
_entity.id
_entity.type
_entity.pdbx_description
1 polymer ?
#
loop_
_entity_poly.entity_id
_entity_poly.type
_entity_poly.pdbx_seq_one_letter_code
_entity_poly.pdbx_strand_id
1 'polypeptide(L)' 'MYPDRLSAIASAAYNRGARAATHNLGGLHADIHHATKFGQRLAPEQLDTRTWECLLGKHRTDEPIQPLNL' A
#
# COMPACT_ATOMS: atom_id res chain seq x y z
N MET A 1 -15.06 16.61 9.44
CA MET A 1 -14.87 15.22 9.89
C MET A 1 -13.74 14.64 9.06
N TYR A 2 -12.58 14.31 9.66
CA TYR A 2 -11.54 13.61 8.91
C TYR A 2 -12.12 12.27 8.46
N PRO A 3 -11.91 11.83 7.21
CA PRO A 3 -12.27 10.47 6.83
C PRO A 3 -11.64 9.51 7.84
N ASP A 4 -12.37 8.44 8.18
CA ASP A 4 -11.79 7.37 8.98
C ASP A 4 -10.43 6.97 8.37
N ARG A 5 -9.42 6.81 9.22
CA ARG A 5 -8.04 6.59 8.76
C ARG A 5 -7.95 5.38 7.83
N LEU A 6 -8.74 4.34 8.08
CA LEU A 6 -8.77 3.14 7.25
C LEU A 6 -9.38 3.44 5.88
N SER A 7 -10.45 4.25 5.83
CA SER A 7 -11.03 4.74 4.56
C SER A 7 -10.07 5.63 3.77
N ALA A 8 -9.27 6.45 4.45
CA ALA A 8 -8.23 7.26 3.80
C ALA A 8 -7.13 6.38 3.18
N ILE A 9 -6.67 5.34 3.88
CA ILE A 9 -5.69 4.37 3.36
C ILE A 9 -6.24 3.67 2.12
N ALA A 10 -7.47 3.17 2.19
CA ALA A 10 -8.10 2.47 1.06
C ALA A 10 -8.23 3.39 -0.16
N SER A 11 -8.65 4.65 0.05
CA SER A 11 -8.78 5.64 -1.03
C SER A 11 -7.42 5.99 -1.64
N ALA A 12 -6.40 6.24 -0.82
CA ALA A 12 -5.05 6.56 -1.29
C ALA A 12 -4.41 5.41 -2.08
N ALA A 13 -4.60 4.17 -1.63
CA ALA A 13 -4.14 2.98 -2.35
C ALA A 13 -4.89 2.82 -3.68
N TYR A 14 -6.21 3.00 -3.68
CA TYR A 14 -7.02 2.92 -4.90
C TYR A 14 -6.63 3.98 -5.94
N ASN A 15 -6.39 5.23 -5.50
CA ASN A 15 -5.95 6.34 -6.35
C ASN A 15 -4.57 6.09 -6.98
N ARG A 16 -3.75 5.24 -6.36
CA ARG A 16 -2.45 4.83 -6.89
C ARG A 16 -2.49 3.52 -7.68
N GLY A 17 -3.69 3.01 -7.99
CA GLY A 17 -3.87 1.86 -8.87
C GLY A 17 -3.93 0.51 -8.17
N ALA A 18 -3.97 0.45 -6.84
CA ALA A 18 -4.22 -0.82 -6.15
C ALA A 18 -5.60 -1.37 -6.54
N ARG A 19 -5.66 -2.65 -6.91
CA ARG A 19 -6.89 -3.35 -7.29
C ARG A 19 -6.88 -4.75 -6.70
N ALA A 20 -8.06 -5.24 -6.30
CA ALA A 20 -8.19 -6.61 -5.74
C ALA A 20 -7.74 -7.71 -6.72
N ALA A 21 -7.79 -7.45 -8.03
CA ALA A 21 -7.34 -8.40 -9.05
C ALA A 21 -5.81 -8.56 -9.14
N THR A 22 -5.06 -7.55 -8.68
CA THR A 22 -3.60 -7.48 -8.86
C THR A 22 -2.83 -7.30 -7.56
N HIS A 23 -3.52 -7.07 -6.43
CA HIS A 23 -2.89 -6.80 -5.15
C HIS A 23 -3.59 -7.52 -3.99
N ASN A 24 -2.80 -7.94 -3.01
CA ASN A 24 -3.27 -8.30 -1.68
C ASN A 24 -3.65 -7.02 -0.92
N LEU A 25 -4.91 -6.57 -1.07
CA LEU A 25 -5.38 -5.33 -0.46
C LEU A 25 -5.34 -5.34 1.08
N GLY A 26 -5.53 -6.50 1.71
CA GLY A 26 -5.45 -6.63 3.17
C GLY A 26 -4.03 -6.41 3.69
N GLY A 27 -3.05 -7.07 3.05
CA GLY A 27 -1.63 -6.88 3.37
C GLY A 27 -1.16 -5.45 3.09
N LEU A 28 -1.55 -4.90 1.94
CA LEU A 28 -1.22 -3.53 1.55
C LEU A 28 -1.79 -2.51 2.56
N HIS A 29 -3.05 -2.67 2.96
CA HIS A 29 -3.69 -1.80 3.94
C HIS A 29 -2.93 -1.82 5.28
N ALA A 30 -2.56 -3.00 5.78
CA ALA A 30 -1.86 -3.15 7.05
C ALA A 30 -0.49 -2.47 7.05
N ASP A 31 0.29 -2.62 5.98
CA ASP A 31 1.61 -2.01 5.87
C ASP A 31 1.53 -0.47 5.73
N ILE A 32 0.57 0.06 4.98
CA ILE A 32 0.34 1.52 4.90
C ILE A 32 -0.11 2.05 6.25
N HIS A 33 -1.01 1.35 6.95
CA HIS A 33 -1.44 1.72 8.29
C HIS A 33 -0.24 1.77 9.25
N HIS A 34 0.68 0.80 9.16
CA HIS A 34 1.90 0.80 9.94
C HIS A 34 2.83 1.98 9.58
N ALA A 35 3.11 2.20 8.29
CA ALA A 35 3.97 3.28 7.80
C ALA A 35 3.46 4.69 8.13
N THR A 36 2.14 4.88 8.17
CA THR A 36 1.49 6.16 8.51
C THR A 36 1.26 6.36 10.00
N LYS A 37 1.43 5.31 10.81
CA LYS A 37 1.26 5.36 12.27
C LYS A 37 2.59 5.50 12.99
N PHE A 38 3.64 4.84 12.53
CA PHE A 38 4.96 4.85 13.17
C PHE A 38 5.93 5.76 12.40
N GLY A 39 6.53 6.73 13.08
CA GLY A 39 7.45 7.73 12.49
C GLY A 39 7.02 9.17 12.77
N GLN A 40 5.95 9.65 12.13
CA GLN A 40 5.47 11.05 12.24
C GLN A 40 3.95 11.25 12.15
N ARG A 41 3.14 10.18 12.30
CA ARG A 41 1.67 10.23 12.16
C ARG A 41 1.23 10.99 10.89
N LEU A 42 1.65 10.49 9.74
CA LEU A 42 1.36 11.07 8.44
C LEU A 42 -0.02 10.65 7.93
N ALA A 43 -0.63 11.47 7.07
CA ALA A 43 -1.71 11.03 6.21
C ALA A 43 -1.14 10.09 5.11
N PRO A 44 -1.89 9.08 4.63
CA PRO A 44 -1.42 8.17 3.57
C PRO A 44 -0.93 8.90 2.32
N GLU A 45 -1.53 10.03 1.98
CA GLU A 45 -1.16 10.86 0.84
C GLU A 45 0.23 11.48 0.97
N GLN A 46 0.72 11.66 2.20
CA GLN A 46 2.01 12.27 2.51
C GLN A 46 3.18 11.27 2.51
N LEU A 47 2.91 9.97 2.41
CA LEU A 47 3.98 8.99 2.15
C LEU A 47 4.65 9.32 0.81
N ASP A 48 5.97 9.27 0.79
CA ASP A 48 6.74 9.55 -0.43
C ASP A 48 6.47 8.49 -1.51
N THR A 49 6.73 8.88 -2.77
CA THR A 49 6.47 8.02 -3.94
C THR A 49 7.21 6.69 -3.88
N ARG A 50 8.46 6.68 -3.41
CA ARG A 50 9.28 5.45 -3.36
C ARG A 50 8.72 4.46 -2.35
N THR A 51 8.25 4.94 -1.19
CA THR A 51 7.56 4.13 -0.20
C THR A 51 6.30 3.52 -0.78
N TRP A 52 5.51 4.30 -1.53
CA TRP A 52 4.32 3.79 -2.21
C TRP A 52 4.63 2.71 -3.25
N GLU A 53 5.62 2.94 -4.11
CA GLU A 53 6.04 1.96 -5.13
C GLU A 53 6.52 0.66 -4.48
N CYS A 54 7.29 0.76 -3.39
CA CYS A 54 7.76 -0.40 -2.63
C CYS A 54 6.59 -1.21 -2.05
N LEU A 55 5.62 -0.54 -1.42
CA LEU A 55 4.45 -1.20 -0.83
C LEU A 55 3.54 -1.82 -1.91
N LEU A 56 3.31 -1.12 -3.02
CA LEU A 56 2.52 -1.64 -4.14
C LEU A 56 3.19 -2.86 -4.76
N GLY A 57 4.49 -2.80 -5.03
CA GLY A 57 5.26 -3.92 -5.57
C GLY A 57 5.29 -5.12 -4.62
N LYS A 58 5.50 -4.90 -3.31
CA LYS A 58 5.50 -5.97 -2.29
C LYS A 58 4.19 -6.76 -2.26
N HIS A 59 3.06 -6.09 -2.46
CA HIS A 59 1.73 -6.69 -2.36
C HIS A 59 1.10 -7.03 -3.71
N ARG A 60 1.87 -6.97 -4.80
CA ARG A 60 1.41 -7.48 -6.09
C ARG A 60 1.19 -8.99 -6.04
N THR A 61 0.15 -9.43 -6.73
CA THR A 61 -0.20 -10.86 -6.87
C THR A 61 -0.25 -11.29 -8.33
N ASP A 62 -0.13 -10.37 -9.27
CA ASP A 62 -0.13 -10.64 -10.72
C ASP A 62 1.26 -10.93 -11.29
N GLU A 63 2.33 -10.63 -10.55
CA GLU A 63 3.69 -10.98 -10.98
C GLU A 63 4.00 -12.45 -10.65
N PRO A 64 4.32 -13.29 -11.65
CA PRO A 64 4.79 -14.64 -11.38
C PRO A 64 6.11 -14.56 -10.61
N ILE A 65 6.22 -15.32 -9.52
CA ILE A 65 7.50 -15.53 -8.84
C ILE A 65 8.43 -16.15 -9.89
N GLN A 66 9.36 -15.36 -10.42
CA GLN A 66 10.40 -15.91 -11.27
C GLN A 66 11.21 -16.85 -10.37
N PRO A 67 11.35 -18.14 -10.73
CA PRO A 67 12.21 -19.03 -9.98
C PRO A 67 13.62 -18.43 -10.00
N LEU A 68 14.23 -18.29 -8.83
CA LEU A 68 15.65 -17.97 -8.73
C LEU A 68 16.39 -19.10 -9.47
N ASN A 69 16.97 -18.79 -10.63
CA ASN A 69 17.95 -19.69 -11.23
C ASN A 69 19.22 -19.59 -10.36
N LEU A 70 19.37 -20.56 -9.47
CA LEU A 70 20.56 -20.77 -8.63
C LEU A 70 21.66 -21.45 -9.45
#